data_AF-A0A7L3CAM0-F1
#
_entry.id   AF-A0A7L3CAM0-F1
#
_cell.length_a   1.000
_cell.length_b   1.000
_cell.length_c   1.000
_cell.angle_alpha   90.00
_cell.angle_beta   90.00
_cell.angle_gamma   90.00
#
_symmetry.space_group_name_H-M   'P 1'
#
loop_
_entity.id
_entity.type
_entity.pdbx_description
1 polymer ?
#
loop_
_entity_poly.entity_id
_entity_poly.type
_entity_poly.pdbx_seq_one_letter_code
_entity_poly.pdbx_strand_id
1 'polypeptide(L)'
;EWLETGRLALYLLGLRATCPPPEPGPQRSLVTWLKYYLEEDWAGSRRHGHPLTSYYQYSLGVLALCVHRKRVREEVIRRLLGAEQHGRFGHAGGSTADTEAVAALALACLERERLVGAGLAAELRAATRRARRRMVEAQGWDGFFGNVYSTPWAMQVFIATNTCRTQPAYGRAMAALLENLDAFTTAATMAQALPALHGRSYLDIASMRCWQEPDMLTPIGPEPPPELPGNKTVRLVVECPEPRCPQHRLYDRPVPAPAGASLLDVLRAAAAQGPPDFTFDTQDTPQGPFLSRVLGLEARQQERSYWQLLTAPSTSLQMGVADYRPRDGETLILRLSRW
;
A
#
# COMPACT_ATOMS: atom_id res chain seq x y z
N GLU A 1 -8.18 -2.27 -19.20
CA GLU A 1 -8.70 -3.09 -18.08
C GLU A 1 -7.53 -3.45 -17.18
N TRP A 2 -7.66 -3.16 -15.88
CA TRP A 2 -6.57 -3.34 -14.91
C TRP A 2 -6.50 -4.80 -14.47
N LEU A 3 -5.29 -5.34 -14.28
CA LEU A 3 -5.14 -6.62 -13.60
C LEU A 3 -5.64 -6.46 -12.16
N GLU A 4 -6.68 -7.21 -11.81
CA GLU A 4 -7.33 -7.19 -10.49
C GLU A 4 -6.58 -8.04 -9.44
N THR A 5 -5.28 -8.34 -9.64
CA THR A 5 -4.48 -9.23 -8.76
C THR A 5 -4.60 -8.82 -7.30
N GLY A 6 -4.36 -7.54 -6.99
CA GLY A 6 -4.39 -7.04 -5.61
C GLY A 6 -5.79 -7.05 -4.98
N ARG A 7 -6.81 -6.59 -5.72
CA ARG A 7 -8.21 -6.54 -5.21
C ARG A 7 -8.78 -7.93 -4.99
N LEU A 8 -8.57 -8.85 -5.94
CA LEU A 8 -8.99 -10.24 -5.80
C LEU A 8 -8.24 -10.95 -4.66
N ALA A 9 -6.95 -10.65 -4.47
CA ALA A 9 -6.19 -11.16 -3.34
C ALA A 9 -6.75 -10.67 -1.99
N LEU A 10 -7.02 -9.35 -1.85
CA LEU A 10 -7.66 -8.80 -0.64
C LEU A 10 -9.02 -9.43 -0.38
N TYR A 11 -9.84 -9.61 -1.42
CA TYR A 11 -11.13 -10.28 -1.31
C TYR A 11 -10.96 -11.71 -0.77
N LEU A 12 -10.02 -12.48 -1.31
CA LEU A 12 -9.77 -13.85 -0.86
C LEU A 12 -9.20 -13.91 0.56
N LEU A 13 -8.37 -12.94 0.98
CA LEU A 13 -7.91 -12.81 2.36
C LEU A 13 -9.09 -12.54 3.31
N GLY A 14 -9.93 -11.56 2.97
CA GLY A 14 -11.14 -11.24 3.74
C GLY A 14 -12.09 -12.44 3.82
N LEU A 15 -12.32 -13.13 2.70
CA LEU A 15 -13.11 -14.34 2.66
C LEU A 15 -12.52 -15.45 3.53
N ARG A 16 -11.19 -15.61 3.60
CA ARG A 16 -10.59 -16.60 4.49
C ARG A 16 -10.82 -16.25 5.96
N ALA A 17 -10.83 -14.96 6.29
CA ALA A 17 -11.06 -14.44 7.64
C ALA A 17 -12.50 -14.64 8.13
N THR A 18 -13.49 -14.87 7.25
CA THR A 18 -14.87 -15.22 7.65
C THR A 18 -15.08 -16.70 7.94
N CYS A 19 -14.01 -17.51 7.97
CA CYS A 19 -14.02 -18.96 8.14
C CYS A 19 -15.12 -19.68 7.35
N PRO A 20 -15.17 -19.49 6.01
CA PRO A 20 -16.20 -20.08 5.19
C PRO A 20 -16.14 -21.61 5.29
N PRO A 21 -17.29 -22.30 5.10
CA PRO A 21 -17.30 -23.75 5.03
C PRO A 21 -16.38 -24.23 3.89
N PRO A 22 -15.85 -25.47 3.96
CA PRO A 22 -14.96 -25.99 2.94
C PRO A 22 -15.63 -25.99 1.54
N GLU A 23 -15.08 -25.14 0.67
CA GLU A 23 -15.28 -25.02 -0.79
C GLU A 23 -16.74 -24.98 -1.34
N PRO A 24 -17.44 -23.82 -1.26
CA PRO A 24 -18.53 -23.53 -2.19
C PRO A 24 -17.99 -23.27 -3.61
N GLY A 25 -18.72 -23.75 -4.64
CA GLY A 25 -18.34 -23.67 -6.06
C GLY A 25 -17.78 -22.32 -6.55
N PRO A 26 -18.35 -21.16 -6.17
CA PRO A 26 -17.84 -19.84 -6.58
C PRO A 26 -16.40 -19.54 -6.12
N GLN A 27 -15.98 -20.04 -4.95
CA GLN A 27 -14.62 -19.80 -4.45
C GLN A 27 -13.55 -20.48 -5.30
N ARG A 28 -13.86 -21.65 -5.90
CA ARG A 28 -12.93 -22.33 -6.82
C ARG A 28 -12.66 -21.50 -8.07
N SER A 29 -13.67 -20.78 -8.57
CA SER A 29 -13.50 -19.87 -9.71
C SER A 29 -12.55 -18.72 -9.36
N LEU A 30 -12.73 -18.09 -8.20
CA LEU A 30 -11.91 -16.94 -7.77
C LEU A 30 -10.44 -17.30 -7.53
N VAL A 31 -10.16 -18.46 -6.94
CA VAL A 31 -8.78 -18.97 -6.79
C VAL A 31 -8.13 -19.19 -8.16
N THR A 32 -8.87 -19.74 -9.12
CA THR A 32 -8.38 -19.95 -10.50
C THR A 32 -8.07 -18.62 -11.18
N TRP A 33 -8.94 -17.62 -11.04
CA TRP A 33 -8.70 -16.27 -11.55
C TRP A 33 -7.46 -15.62 -10.92
N LEU A 34 -7.29 -15.74 -9.60
CA LEU A 34 -6.10 -15.18 -8.95
C LEU A 34 -4.81 -15.86 -9.45
N LYS A 35 -4.82 -17.18 -9.66
CA LYS A 35 -3.68 -17.89 -10.26
C LYS A 35 -3.39 -17.38 -11.66
N TYR A 36 -4.41 -17.23 -12.49
CA TYR A 36 -4.28 -16.71 -13.84
C TYR A 36 -3.67 -15.31 -13.85
N TYR A 37 -4.20 -14.37 -13.06
CA TYR A 37 -3.66 -13.02 -12.98
C TYR A 37 -2.23 -12.97 -12.46
N LEU A 38 -1.89 -13.82 -11.48
CA LEU A 38 -0.52 -13.90 -10.97
C LEU A 38 0.47 -14.47 -12.01
N GLU A 39 0.01 -15.38 -12.86
CA GLU A 39 0.80 -15.90 -13.99
C GLU A 39 0.99 -14.85 -15.09
N GLU A 40 -0.03 -14.05 -15.41
CA GLU A 40 0.07 -12.92 -16.33
C GLU A 40 1.05 -11.85 -15.80
N ASP A 41 0.94 -11.50 -14.52
CA ASP A 41 1.87 -10.61 -13.82
C ASP A 41 3.31 -11.13 -13.88
N TRP A 42 3.49 -12.44 -13.69
CA TRP A 42 4.79 -13.09 -13.80
C TRP A 42 5.33 -13.07 -15.24
N ALA A 43 4.50 -13.36 -16.23
CA ALA A 43 4.87 -13.33 -17.64
C ALA A 43 5.31 -11.91 -18.05
N GLY A 44 4.56 -10.89 -17.63
CA GLY A 44 4.95 -9.50 -17.77
C GLY A 44 6.27 -9.19 -17.10
N SER A 45 6.52 -9.75 -15.90
CA SER A 45 7.80 -9.60 -15.19
C SER A 45 9.01 -10.13 -15.94
N ARG A 46 8.84 -11.19 -16.75
CA ARG A 46 9.91 -11.69 -17.62
C ARG A 46 10.15 -10.76 -18.82
N ARG A 47 9.10 -10.17 -19.37
CA ARG A 47 9.19 -9.27 -20.53
C ARG A 47 9.74 -7.88 -20.16
N HIS A 48 9.30 -7.31 -19.04
CA HIS A 48 9.56 -5.91 -18.69
C HIS A 48 10.56 -5.74 -17.52
N GLY A 49 10.95 -6.83 -16.85
CA GLY A 49 11.82 -6.74 -15.67
C GLY A 49 11.09 -6.38 -14.37
N HIS A 50 9.76 -6.21 -14.40
CA HIS A 50 8.87 -5.98 -13.24
C HIS A 50 7.44 -6.51 -13.51
N PRO A 51 6.66 -6.88 -12.48
CA PRO A 51 5.26 -7.29 -12.66
C PRO A 51 4.43 -6.25 -13.44
N LEU A 52 3.34 -6.68 -14.08
CA LEU A 52 2.42 -5.76 -14.75
C LEU A 52 1.76 -4.82 -13.72
N THR A 53 1.48 -5.36 -12.53
CA THR A 53 1.00 -4.61 -11.37
C THR A 53 2.16 -3.98 -10.57
N SER A 54 2.49 -4.54 -9.42
CA SER A 54 3.62 -4.19 -8.55
C SER A 54 4.04 -5.42 -7.74
N TYR A 55 5.25 -5.43 -7.18
CA TYR A 55 5.65 -6.53 -6.29
C TYR A 55 4.79 -6.60 -5.02
N TYR A 56 4.15 -5.51 -4.60
CA TYR A 56 3.19 -5.53 -3.50
C TYR A 56 1.97 -6.38 -3.86
N GLN A 57 1.31 -6.09 -4.98
CA GLN A 57 0.13 -6.85 -5.43
C GLN A 57 0.47 -8.30 -5.79
N TYR A 58 1.63 -8.51 -6.41
CA TYR A 58 2.16 -9.84 -6.70
C TYR A 58 2.33 -10.66 -5.42
N SER A 59 2.96 -10.09 -4.40
CA SER A 59 3.17 -10.73 -3.11
C SER A 59 1.85 -10.99 -2.39
N LEU A 60 0.90 -10.06 -2.49
CA LEU A 60 -0.44 -10.21 -1.94
C LEU A 60 -1.19 -11.38 -2.58
N GLY A 61 -1.07 -11.55 -3.90
CA GLY A 61 -1.62 -12.70 -4.63
C GLY A 61 -1.02 -14.03 -4.16
N VAL A 62 0.30 -14.10 -3.98
CA VAL A 62 0.98 -15.28 -3.42
C VAL A 62 0.49 -15.58 -2.00
N LEU A 63 0.40 -14.54 -1.15
CA LEU A 63 -0.08 -14.67 0.23
C LEU A 63 -1.53 -15.18 0.29
N ALA A 64 -2.42 -14.60 -0.52
CA ALA A 64 -3.81 -15.02 -0.59
C ALA A 64 -3.96 -16.49 -1.03
N LEU A 65 -3.21 -16.93 -2.06
CA LEU A 65 -3.21 -18.34 -2.45
C LEU A 65 -2.67 -19.24 -1.33
N CYS A 66 -1.63 -18.79 -0.62
CA CYS A 66 -1.02 -19.55 0.46
C CYS A 66 -1.97 -19.78 1.65
N VAL A 67 -2.68 -18.74 2.13
CA VAL A 67 -3.60 -18.90 3.28
C VAL A 67 -4.82 -19.77 2.95
N HIS A 68 -5.13 -19.92 1.66
CA HIS A 68 -6.12 -20.88 1.13
C HIS A 68 -5.52 -22.27 0.87
N ARG A 69 -4.27 -22.50 1.26
CA ARG A 69 -3.50 -23.73 1.05
C ARG A 69 -3.42 -24.17 -0.41
N LYS A 70 -3.38 -23.20 -1.32
CA LYS A 70 -3.27 -23.43 -2.76
C LYS A 70 -1.82 -23.28 -3.17
N ARG A 71 -1.29 -24.31 -3.85
CA ARG A 71 0.07 -24.27 -4.40
C ARG A 71 0.19 -23.19 -5.47
N VAL A 72 1.33 -22.51 -5.44
CA VAL A 72 1.77 -21.51 -6.42
C VAL A 72 2.90 -22.12 -7.24
N ARG A 73 2.94 -21.81 -8.54
CA ARG A 73 4.01 -22.29 -9.43
C ARG A 73 5.38 -21.82 -8.93
N GLU A 74 6.38 -22.69 -8.95
CA GLU A 74 7.70 -22.37 -8.39
C GLU A 74 8.38 -21.17 -9.08
N GLU A 75 8.22 -21.01 -10.39
CA GLU A 75 8.77 -19.85 -11.13
C GLU A 75 8.19 -18.51 -10.66
N VAL A 76 6.94 -18.49 -10.20
CA VAL A 76 6.27 -17.32 -9.61
C VAL A 76 6.93 -16.99 -8.26
N ILE A 77 7.20 -18.02 -7.44
CA ILE A 77 7.88 -17.87 -6.14
C ILE A 77 9.32 -17.40 -6.32
N ARG A 78 10.06 -18.01 -7.26
CA ARG A 78 11.45 -17.64 -7.58
C ARG A 78 11.56 -16.21 -8.08
N ARG A 79 10.53 -15.69 -8.77
CA ARG A 79 10.51 -14.29 -9.17
C ARG A 79 10.54 -13.35 -7.96
N LEU A 80 9.79 -13.69 -6.92
CA LEU A 80 9.74 -12.93 -5.67
C LEU A 80 11.07 -13.02 -4.89
N LEU A 81 11.67 -14.22 -4.83
CA LEU A 81 13.00 -14.42 -4.25
C LEU A 81 14.07 -13.62 -4.99
N GLY A 82 14.03 -13.61 -6.32
CA GLY A 82 14.94 -12.80 -7.12
C GLY A 82 14.79 -11.31 -6.86
N ALA A 83 13.56 -10.81 -6.68
CA ALA A 83 13.33 -9.41 -6.33
C ALA A 83 13.84 -9.06 -4.92
N GLU A 84 13.64 -9.96 -3.95
CA GLU A 84 14.15 -9.81 -2.57
C GLU A 84 15.68 -9.76 -2.53
N GLN A 85 16.35 -10.69 -3.22
CA GLN A 85 17.81 -10.80 -3.22
C GLN A 85 18.50 -9.55 -3.81
N HIS A 86 17.90 -8.98 -4.85
CA HIS A 86 18.48 -7.84 -5.57
C HIS A 86 17.94 -6.49 -5.08
N GLY A 87 17.17 -6.44 -3.98
CA GLY A 87 16.59 -5.19 -3.46
C GLY A 87 15.65 -4.49 -4.45
N ARG A 88 14.99 -5.23 -5.34
CA ARG A 88 14.18 -4.68 -6.45
C ARG A 88 12.74 -4.35 -6.07
N PHE A 89 12.45 -4.23 -4.78
CA PHE A 89 11.17 -3.74 -4.28
C PHE A 89 11.07 -2.21 -4.32
N GLY A 90 12.18 -1.53 -4.65
CA GLY A 90 12.35 -0.09 -4.79
C GLY A 90 11.56 0.62 -5.88
N HIS A 91 11.10 1.83 -5.53
CA HIS A 91 10.75 2.92 -6.44
C HIS A 91 11.59 4.15 -6.06
N ALA A 92 11.92 5.01 -7.01
CA ALA A 92 12.67 6.23 -6.71
C ALA A 92 11.87 7.13 -5.74
N GLY A 93 12.39 7.33 -4.52
CA GLY A 93 11.85 8.28 -3.54
C GLY A 93 10.67 7.83 -2.68
N GLY A 94 10.29 6.53 -2.69
CA GLY A 94 9.24 5.96 -1.84
C GLY A 94 9.75 4.86 -0.90
N SER A 95 9.10 4.69 0.26
CA SER A 95 9.40 3.57 1.17
C SER A 95 9.06 2.24 0.52
N THR A 96 9.98 1.27 0.59
CA THR A 96 9.76 -0.12 0.13
C THR A 96 9.23 -1.03 1.21
N ALA A 97 9.06 -0.52 2.43
CA ALA A 97 8.78 -1.30 3.62
C ALA A 97 7.50 -2.13 3.46
N ASP A 98 6.43 -1.56 2.87
CA ASP A 98 5.18 -2.27 2.61
C ASP A 98 5.38 -3.47 1.68
N THR A 99 6.05 -3.25 0.56
CA THR A 99 6.29 -4.29 -0.46
C THR A 99 7.15 -5.40 0.11
N GLU A 100 8.21 -5.03 0.81
CA GLU A 100 9.12 -5.98 1.43
C GLU A 100 8.44 -6.79 2.55
N ALA A 101 7.58 -6.15 3.33
CA ALA A 101 6.79 -6.81 4.37
C ALA A 101 5.79 -7.80 3.80
N VAL A 102 4.99 -7.40 2.81
CA VAL A 102 4.03 -8.32 2.18
C VAL A 102 4.73 -9.47 1.46
N ALA A 103 5.88 -9.22 0.81
CA ALA A 103 6.72 -10.27 0.26
C ALA A 103 7.21 -11.23 1.34
N ALA A 104 7.73 -10.74 2.46
CA ALA A 104 8.18 -11.56 3.57
C ALA A 104 7.05 -12.40 4.18
N LEU A 105 5.85 -11.84 4.33
CA LEU A 105 4.65 -12.56 4.77
C LEU A 105 4.30 -13.69 3.79
N ALA A 106 4.30 -13.43 2.49
CA ALA A 106 4.02 -14.44 1.47
C ALA A 106 5.03 -15.60 1.52
N LEU A 107 6.33 -15.30 1.60
CA LEU A 107 7.40 -16.30 1.69
C LEU A 107 7.30 -17.12 2.99
N ALA A 108 7.05 -16.45 4.13
CA ALA A 108 6.84 -17.10 5.42
C ALA A 108 5.62 -18.02 5.40
N CYS A 109 4.53 -17.60 4.75
CA CYS A 109 3.33 -18.41 4.62
C CYS A 109 3.61 -19.71 3.86
N LEU A 110 4.25 -19.61 2.68
CA LEU A 110 4.55 -20.78 1.83
C LEU A 110 5.40 -21.83 2.56
N GLU A 111 6.35 -21.37 3.39
CA GLU A 111 7.18 -22.21 4.24
C GLU A 111 6.36 -22.86 5.37
N ARG A 112 5.56 -22.06 6.11
CA ARG A 112 4.74 -22.51 7.24
C ARG A 112 3.68 -23.53 6.83
N GLU A 113 2.96 -23.28 5.75
CA GLU A 113 1.90 -24.15 5.22
C GLU A 113 2.46 -25.32 4.39
N ARG A 114 3.80 -25.48 4.30
CA ARG A 114 4.49 -26.57 3.60
C ARG A 114 4.04 -26.75 2.15
N LEU A 115 3.85 -25.62 1.45
CA LEU A 115 3.36 -25.60 0.06
C LEU A 115 4.47 -25.74 -0.99
N VAL A 116 5.73 -25.89 -0.54
CA VAL A 116 6.94 -26.02 -1.36
C VAL A 116 7.83 -27.18 -0.88
N GLY A 117 8.76 -27.63 -1.73
CA GLY A 117 9.76 -28.64 -1.36
C GLY A 117 10.80 -28.12 -0.34
N ALA A 118 11.50 -29.05 0.32
CA ALA A 118 12.41 -28.74 1.43
C ALA A 118 13.56 -27.77 1.06
N GLY A 119 14.13 -27.89 -0.14
CA GLY A 119 15.18 -26.99 -0.63
C GLY A 119 14.68 -25.55 -0.74
N LEU A 120 13.58 -25.35 -1.48
CA LEU A 120 12.96 -24.04 -1.63
C LEU A 120 12.51 -23.47 -0.27
N ALA A 121 11.95 -24.30 0.62
CA ALA A 121 11.56 -23.88 1.97
C ALA A 121 12.74 -23.25 2.76
N ALA A 122 13.95 -23.80 2.64
CA ALA A 122 15.14 -23.23 3.27
C ALA A 122 15.49 -21.85 2.69
N GLU A 123 15.36 -21.67 1.39
CA GLU A 123 15.55 -20.37 0.71
C GLU A 123 14.51 -19.33 1.15
N LEU A 124 13.22 -19.70 1.21
CA LEU A 124 12.15 -18.84 1.70
C LEU A 124 12.41 -18.36 3.14
N ARG A 125 12.85 -19.29 4.01
CA ARG A 125 13.20 -18.99 5.40
C ARG A 125 14.40 -18.05 5.49
N ALA A 126 15.39 -18.20 4.60
CA ALA A 126 16.54 -17.30 4.55
C ALA A 126 16.14 -15.90 4.05
N ALA A 127 15.31 -15.81 3.00
CA ALA A 127 14.79 -14.55 2.47
C ALA A 127 13.95 -13.78 3.50
N THR A 128 13.04 -14.46 4.19
CA THR A 128 12.24 -13.87 5.27
C THR A 128 13.11 -13.31 6.39
N ARG A 129 14.18 -14.04 6.78
CA ARG A 129 15.15 -13.57 7.78
C ARG A 129 15.93 -12.33 7.31
N ARG A 130 16.33 -12.28 6.03
CA ARG A 130 17.00 -11.10 5.45
C ARG A 130 16.08 -9.89 5.42
N ALA A 131 14.83 -10.07 4.98
CA ALA A 131 13.85 -9.00 4.93
C ALA A 131 13.59 -8.38 6.32
N ARG A 132 13.38 -9.22 7.33
CA ARG A 132 13.24 -8.74 8.71
C ARG A 132 14.48 -7.98 9.19
N ARG A 133 15.68 -8.47 8.88
CA ARG A 133 16.92 -7.78 9.27
C ARG A 133 17.00 -6.39 8.61
N ARG A 134 16.70 -6.28 7.31
CA ARG A 134 16.66 -4.99 6.61
C ARG A 134 15.62 -4.04 7.20
N MET A 135 14.45 -4.52 7.61
CA MET A 135 13.47 -3.69 8.33
C MET A 135 14.04 -3.13 9.64
N VAL A 136 14.75 -3.96 10.42
CA VAL A 136 15.40 -3.51 11.66
C VAL A 136 16.50 -2.47 11.36
N GLU A 137 17.32 -2.72 10.35
CA GLU A 137 18.41 -1.81 9.93
C GLU A 137 17.87 -0.48 9.38
N ALA A 138 16.71 -0.48 8.73
CA ALA A 138 16.07 0.69 8.14
C ALA A 138 15.04 1.36 9.07
N GLN A 139 14.91 0.93 10.33
CA GLN A 139 14.00 1.56 11.27
C GLN A 139 14.41 3.00 11.53
N GLY A 140 13.46 3.93 11.38
CA GLY A 140 13.66 5.34 11.66
C GLY A 140 13.95 5.60 13.15
N TRP A 141 14.55 6.74 13.42
CA TRP A 141 14.77 7.24 14.79
C TRP A 141 13.45 7.55 15.52
N ASP A 142 12.40 7.82 14.75
CA ASP A 142 11.00 7.92 15.17
C ASP A 142 10.36 6.57 15.54
N GLY A 143 11.09 5.45 15.36
CA GLY A 143 10.62 4.10 15.67
C GLY A 143 9.83 3.44 14.55
N PHE A 144 9.54 4.12 13.44
CA PHE A 144 8.76 3.55 12.34
C PHE A 144 9.63 2.69 11.41
N PHE A 145 9.01 1.66 10.83
CA PHE A 145 9.60 0.91 9.72
C PHE A 145 9.20 1.57 8.40
N GLY A 146 10.02 2.49 7.89
CA GLY A 146 9.66 3.32 6.74
C GLY A 146 8.85 4.54 7.18
N ASN A 147 7.55 4.38 7.39
CA ASN A 147 6.64 5.43 7.87
C ASN A 147 5.55 4.82 8.76
N VAL A 148 4.65 5.68 9.29
CA VAL A 148 3.54 5.25 10.15
C VAL A 148 2.63 4.19 9.47
N TYR A 149 2.36 4.32 8.17
CA TYR A 149 1.45 3.43 7.43
C TYR A 149 2.05 2.08 7.04
N SER A 150 3.36 2.02 6.86
CA SER A 150 4.10 0.80 6.53
C SER A 150 4.53 -0.01 7.74
N THR A 151 4.56 0.65 8.91
CA THR A 151 4.91 0.03 10.19
C THR A 151 4.01 -1.16 10.54
N PRO A 152 2.67 -1.11 10.42
CA PRO A 152 1.82 -2.27 10.65
C PRO A 152 2.17 -3.49 9.80
N TRP A 153 2.49 -3.30 8.50
CA TRP A 153 2.89 -4.40 7.63
C TRP A 153 4.18 -5.06 8.10
N ALA A 154 5.19 -4.25 8.43
CA ALA A 154 6.46 -4.75 8.97
C ALA A 154 6.24 -5.49 10.29
N MET A 155 5.44 -4.96 11.21
CA MET A 155 5.10 -5.59 12.48
C MET A 155 4.46 -6.97 12.30
N GLN A 156 3.59 -7.15 11.31
CA GLN A 156 3.02 -8.46 10.99
C GLN A 156 4.08 -9.50 10.62
N VAL A 157 5.22 -9.11 10.03
CA VAL A 157 6.35 -10.03 9.73
C VAL A 157 6.99 -10.54 11.02
N PHE A 158 7.18 -9.67 12.02
CA PHE A 158 7.71 -10.06 13.33
C PHE A 158 6.76 -11.01 14.06
N ILE A 159 5.46 -10.76 13.98
CA ILE A 159 4.40 -11.62 14.52
C ILE A 159 4.43 -12.99 13.83
N ALA A 160 4.36 -13.01 12.50
CA ALA A 160 4.37 -14.22 11.67
C ALA A 160 5.60 -15.11 11.90
N THR A 161 6.75 -14.51 12.22
CA THR A 161 8.02 -15.21 12.47
C THR A 161 8.32 -15.44 13.95
N ASN A 162 7.39 -15.14 14.85
CA ASN A 162 7.51 -15.29 16.30
C ASN A 162 8.75 -14.59 16.89
N THR A 163 8.99 -13.35 16.47
CA THR A 163 10.15 -12.53 16.90
C THR A 163 9.77 -11.22 17.58
N CYS A 164 8.47 -10.94 17.73
CA CYS A 164 7.97 -9.71 18.34
C CYS A 164 8.43 -9.51 19.80
N ARG A 165 8.63 -10.59 20.58
CA ARG A 165 9.14 -10.50 21.97
C ARG A 165 10.66 -10.34 22.07
N THR A 166 11.40 -10.77 21.06
CA THR A 166 12.87 -10.84 21.11
C THR A 166 13.55 -9.69 20.37
N GLN A 167 12.81 -8.95 19.55
CA GLN A 167 13.34 -7.85 18.74
C GLN A 167 12.97 -6.50 19.36
N PRO A 168 13.93 -5.74 19.93
CA PRO A 168 13.67 -4.42 20.50
C PRO A 168 13.05 -3.43 19.50
N ALA A 169 13.37 -3.59 18.21
CA ALA A 169 12.79 -2.80 17.12
C ALA A 169 11.26 -2.92 17.07
N TYR A 170 10.70 -4.11 17.35
CA TYR A 170 9.25 -4.30 17.42
C TYR A 170 8.61 -3.49 18.55
N GLY A 171 9.24 -3.46 19.72
CA GLY A 171 8.77 -2.68 20.87
C GLY A 171 8.74 -1.18 20.58
N ARG A 172 9.80 -0.64 19.94
CA ARG A 172 9.85 0.77 19.50
C ARG A 172 8.76 1.08 18.48
N ALA A 173 8.55 0.20 17.51
CA ALA A 173 7.52 0.39 16.49
C ALA A 173 6.11 0.36 17.08
N MET A 174 5.84 -0.53 18.04
CA MET A 174 4.55 -0.56 18.74
C MET A 174 4.31 0.72 19.55
N ALA A 175 5.32 1.23 20.26
CA ALA A 175 5.21 2.49 21.00
C ALA A 175 4.90 3.65 20.05
N ALA A 176 5.68 3.80 18.98
CA ALA A 176 5.48 4.85 17.98
C ALA A 176 4.10 4.75 17.30
N LEU A 177 3.62 3.53 17.02
CA LEU A 177 2.29 3.31 16.43
C LEU A 177 1.17 3.72 17.39
N LEU A 178 1.28 3.39 18.68
CA LEU A 178 0.29 3.77 19.71
C LEU A 178 0.23 5.28 19.93
N GLU A 179 1.37 5.97 19.85
CA GLU A 179 1.47 7.42 19.96
C GLU A 179 0.86 8.16 18.75
N ASN A 180 0.71 7.49 17.60
CA ASN A 180 0.27 8.08 16.34
C ASN A 180 -0.97 7.38 15.75
N LEU A 181 -1.86 6.85 16.60
CA LEU A 181 -3.09 6.19 16.15
C LEU A 181 -4.05 7.15 15.42
N ASP A 182 -3.96 8.44 15.69
CA ASP A 182 -4.70 9.52 15.02
C ASP A 182 -4.36 9.65 13.53
N ALA A 183 -3.22 9.11 13.07
CA ALA A 183 -2.89 9.03 11.65
C ALA A 183 -3.80 8.06 10.87
N PHE A 184 -4.47 7.11 11.54
CA PHE A 184 -5.29 6.07 10.90
C PHE A 184 -6.76 6.48 10.82
N THR A 185 -7.02 7.54 10.05
CA THR A 185 -8.35 8.19 9.98
C THR A 185 -9.34 7.51 9.04
N THR A 186 -8.90 6.54 8.22
CA THR A 186 -9.77 5.86 7.24
C THR A 186 -9.92 4.38 7.58
N ALA A 187 -11.04 3.79 7.16
CA ALA A 187 -11.26 2.35 7.34
C ALA A 187 -10.14 1.52 6.70
N ALA A 188 -9.60 1.96 5.57
CA ALA A 188 -8.54 1.26 4.85
C ALA A 188 -7.21 1.27 5.61
N THR A 189 -6.79 2.42 6.16
CA THR A 189 -5.54 2.50 6.93
C THR A 189 -5.70 1.78 8.28
N MET A 190 -6.83 1.95 8.96
CA MET A 190 -7.11 1.26 10.22
C MET A 190 -7.16 -0.27 10.05
N ALA A 191 -7.77 -0.78 8.97
CA ALA A 191 -7.79 -2.21 8.68
C ALA A 191 -6.39 -2.83 8.49
N GLN A 192 -5.39 -2.04 8.11
CA GLN A 192 -4.00 -2.49 8.02
C GLN A 192 -3.31 -2.51 9.40
N ALA A 193 -3.67 -1.58 10.28
CA ALA A 193 -3.12 -1.45 11.64
C ALA A 193 -3.68 -2.47 12.63
N LEU A 194 -5.00 -2.70 12.61
CA LEU A 194 -5.71 -3.52 13.59
C LEU A 194 -5.12 -4.93 13.83
N PRO A 195 -4.74 -5.71 12.79
CA PRO A 195 -4.11 -7.00 13.02
C PRO A 195 -2.83 -6.88 13.86
N ALA A 196 -1.94 -5.95 13.53
CA ALA A 196 -0.69 -5.75 14.27
C ALA A 196 -0.95 -5.29 15.71
N LEU A 197 -1.91 -4.38 15.91
CA LEU A 197 -2.34 -3.92 17.24
C LEU A 197 -2.91 -5.06 18.09
N HIS A 198 -3.62 -6.00 17.46
CA HIS A 198 -4.12 -7.21 18.11
C HIS A 198 -3.08 -8.35 18.20
N GLY A 199 -1.82 -8.10 17.81
CA GLY A 199 -0.76 -9.12 17.83
C GLY A 199 -1.00 -10.27 16.85
N ARG A 200 -1.70 -10.00 15.74
CA ARG A 200 -2.02 -10.94 14.66
C ARG A 200 -1.35 -10.54 13.35
N SER A 201 -1.18 -11.55 12.50
CA SER A 201 -0.70 -11.42 11.13
C SER A 201 -1.73 -11.99 10.15
N TYR A 202 -1.66 -11.55 8.90
CA TYR A 202 -2.40 -12.19 7.81
C TYR A 202 -2.11 -13.69 7.66
N LEU A 203 -1.01 -14.23 8.19
CA LEU A 203 -0.79 -15.68 8.20
C LEU A 203 -1.73 -16.42 9.16
N ASP A 204 -2.24 -15.75 10.19
CA ASP A 204 -3.08 -16.40 11.21
C ASP A 204 -4.43 -16.82 10.63
N ILE A 205 -4.92 -16.14 9.58
CA ILE A 205 -6.18 -16.49 8.92
C ILE A 205 -6.12 -17.87 8.24
N ALA A 206 -4.93 -18.38 7.90
CA ALA A 206 -4.76 -19.71 7.31
C ALA A 206 -5.29 -20.84 8.22
N SER A 207 -5.20 -20.63 9.55
CA SER A 207 -5.64 -21.58 10.58
C SER A 207 -6.73 -21.02 11.51
N MET A 208 -7.24 -19.81 11.23
CA MET A 208 -8.25 -19.16 12.05
C MET A 208 -9.55 -19.98 12.10
N ARG A 209 -10.14 -20.01 13.29
CA ARG A 209 -11.48 -20.55 13.57
C ARG A 209 -12.33 -19.40 14.07
N CYS A 210 -13.49 -19.22 13.45
CA CYS A 210 -14.40 -18.14 13.78
C CYS A 210 -15.33 -18.62 14.87
N TRP A 211 -15.39 -17.85 15.93
CA TRP A 211 -16.29 -18.06 17.05
C TRP A 211 -17.26 -16.88 17.08
N GLN A 212 -18.38 -17.07 17.76
CA GLN A 212 -19.31 -15.97 17.98
C GLN A 212 -18.67 -15.00 18.98
N GLU A 213 -18.30 -13.81 18.51
CA GLU A 213 -17.84 -12.73 19.37
C GLU A 213 -19.05 -11.87 19.77
N PRO A 214 -19.11 -11.40 21.04
CA PRO A 214 -20.13 -10.47 21.46
C PRO A 214 -19.96 -9.14 20.70
N ASP A 215 -21.05 -8.61 20.16
CA ASP A 215 -21.05 -7.30 19.51
C ASP A 215 -20.92 -6.20 20.56
N MET A 216 -19.67 -5.77 20.80
CA MET A 216 -19.32 -4.74 21.77
C MET A 216 -19.07 -3.37 21.11
N LEU A 217 -19.20 -3.26 19.79
CA LEU A 217 -18.94 -2.01 19.08
C LEU A 217 -20.20 -1.13 19.12
N THR A 218 -20.14 -0.07 19.92
CA THR A 218 -21.19 0.96 19.91
C THR A 218 -20.85 1.99 18.84
N PRO A 219 -21.69 2.16 17.80
CA PRO A 219 -21.50 3.23 16.82
C PRO A 219 -21.54 4.57 17.54
N ILE A 220 -20.42 5.29 17.50
CA ILE A 220 -20.42 6.71 17.88
C ILE A 220 -21.01 7.43 16.67
N GLY A 221 -22.07 8.23 16.88
CA GLY A 221 -22.65 9.03 15.81
C GLY A 221 -21.55 9.89 15.17
N PRO A 222 -21.54 10.11 13.85
CA PRO A 222 -20.53 10.93 13.21
C PRO A 222 -20.65 12.34 13.77
N GLU A 223 -19.77 12.70 14.70
CA GLU A 223 -19.61 14.08 15.09
C GLU A 223 -19.01 14.77 13.87
N PRO A 224 -19.71 15.75 13.26
CA PRO A 224 -19.16 16.44 12.12
C PRO A 224 -17.80 17.00 12.55
N PRO A 225 -16.74 16.84 11.73
CA PRO A 225 -15.45 17.44 12.05
C PRO A 225 -15.68 18.91 12.39
N PRO A 226 -15.06 19.44 13.45
CA PRO A 226 -15.24 20.84 13.80
C PRO A 226 -14.96 21.68 12.56
N GLU A 227 -15.95 22.45 12.11
CA GLU A 227 -15.76 23.38 11.01
C GLU A 227 -14.64 24.33 11.44
N LEU A 228 -13.49 24.25 10.77
CA LEU A 228 -12.40 25.17 11.00
C LEU A 228 -12.77 26.49 10.31
N PRO A 229 -13.13 27.54 11.07
CA PRO A 229 -13.53 28.80 10.46
C PRO A 229 -12.33 29.44 9.76
N GLY A 230 -12.58 30.01 8.58
CA GLY A 230 -11.60 30.76 7.82
C GLY A 230 -11.22 30.12 6.49
N ASN A 231 -10.41 30.87 5.73
CA ASN A 231 -9.87 30.46 4.45
C ASN A 231 -8.35 30.33 4.56
N LYS A 232 -7.79 29.46 3.73
CA LYS A 232 -6.36 29.33 3.50
C LYS A 232 -6.07 29.49 2.01
N THR A 233 -4.85 29.88 1.69
CA THR A 233 -4.34 29.93 0.33
C THR A 233 -3.16 28.97 0.20
N VAL A 234 -3.30 28.01 -0.69
CA VAL A 234 -2.27 27.01 -0.98
C VAL A 234 -1.69 27.30 -2.35
N ARG A 235 -0.37 27.27 -2.50
CA ARG A 235 0.26 27.38 -3.83
C ARG A 235 0.30 26.00 -4.48
N LEU A 236 -0.46 25.81 -5.56
CA LEU A 236 -0.48 24.57 -6.33
C LEU A 236 0.47 24.68 -7.52
N VAL A 237 1.42 23.76 -7.59
CA VAL A 237 2.41 23.67 -8.67
C VAL A 237 2.28 22.31 -9.36
N VAL A 238 2.30 22.30 -10.69
CA VAL A 238 2.36 21.05 -11.49
C VAL A 238 3.69 21.01 -12.22
N GLU A 239 4.45 19.96 -11.97
CA GLU A 239 5.76 19.70 -12.58
C GLU A 239 5.69 18.48 -13.50
N CYS A 240 6.25 18.63 -14.69
CA CYS A 240 6.49 17.51 -15.59
C CYS A 240 7.95 17.55 -16.06
N PRO A 241 8.86 16.85 -15.35
CA PRO A 241 10.26 16.72 -15.72
C PRO A 241 10.49 15.77 -16.92
N GLU A 242 9.44 15.35 -17.64
CA GLU A 242 9.56 14.41 -18.75
C GLU A 242 9.79 15.11 -20.10
N PRO A 243 10.57 14.50 -21.03
CA PRO A 243 10.84 15.09 -22.35
C PRO A 243 9.60 15.35 -23.21
N ARG A 244 8.49 14.65 -22.96
CA ARG A 244 7.23 14.82 -23.69
C ARG A 244 6.46 16.08 -23.29
N CYS A 245 6.87 16.75 -22.22
CA CYS A 245 6.19 17.92 -21.72
C CYS A 245 6.76 19.20 -22.34
N PRO A 246 5.88 20.16 -22.72
CA PRO A 246 6.32 21.39 -23.39
C PRO A 246 7.18 22.28 -22.49
N GLN A 247 6.98 22.20 -21.17
CA GLN A 247 7.70 22.96 -20.15
C GLN A 247 7.77 22.14 -18.86
N HIS A 248 8.83 22.36 -18.08
CA HIS A 248 9.04 21.65 -16.81
C HIS A 248 7.95 21.98 -15.77
N ARG A 249 7.51 23.24 -15.71
CA ARG A 249 6.46 23.72 -14.81
C ARG A 249 5.23 24.07 -15.62
N LEU A 250 4.18 23.27 -15.49
CA LEU A 250 2.96 23.36 -16.32
C LEU A 250 1.91 24.27 -15.68
N TYR A 251 1.91 24.40 -14.36
CA TYR A 251 0.95 25.20 -13.60
C TYR A 251 1.59 25.68 -12.30
N ASP A 252 1.26 26.91 -11.90
CA ASP A 252 1.76 27.54 -10.68
C ASP A 252 0.82 28.68 -10.28
N ARG A 253 -0.11 28.40 -9.36
CA ARG A 253 -1.11 29.38 -8.91
C ARG A 253 -1.43 29.25 -7.42
N PRO A 254 -1.71 30.37 -6.74
CA PRO A 254 -2.37 30.33 -5.44
C PRO A 254 -3.82 29.87 -5.62
N VAL A 255 -4.29 29.00 -4.73
CA VAL A 255 -5.64 28.43 -4.72
C VAL A 255 -6.25 28.70 -3.34
N PRO A 256 -7.28 29.56 -3.25
CA PRO A 256 -8.03 29.75 -2.02
C PRO A 256 -8.93 28.52 -1.75
N ALA A 257 -8.96 28.09 -0.50
CA ALA A 257 -9.81 26.99 -0.04
C ALA A 257 -10.21 27.20 1.44
N PRO A 258 -11.30 26.57 1.92
CA PRO A 258 -11.62 26.57 3.35
C PRO A 258 -10.45 26.03 4.19
N ALA A 259 -10.29 26.51 5.43
CA ALA A 259 -9.18 26.11 6.31
C ALA A 259 -9.09 24.58 6.48
N GLY A 260 -10.24 23.90 6.59
CA GLY A 260 -10.32 22.44 6.69
C GLY A 260 -10.10 21.67 5.38
N ALA A 261 -9.99 22.32 4.22
CA ALA A 261 -10.00 21.65 2.91
C ALA A 261 -8.89 20.59 2.75
N SER A 262 -9.24 19.45 2.14
CA SER A 262 -8.27 18.43 1.69
C SER A 262 -7.53 18.88 0.43
N LEU A 263 -6.47 18.18 0.03
CA LEU A 263 -5.82 18.41 -1.25
C LEU A 263 -6.81 18.20 -2.41
N LEU A 264 -7.69 17.22 -2.34
CA LEU A 264 -8.72 16.98 -3.35
C LEU A 264 -9.66 18.19 -3.50
N ASP A 265 -10.02 18.84 -2.40
CA ASP A 265 -10.81 20.08 -2.44
C ASP A 265 -10.03 21.25 -3.04
N VAL A 266 -8.72 21.33 -2.76
CA VAL A 266 -7.81 22.29 -3.42
C VAL A 266 -7.75 22.05 -4.93
N LEU A 267 -7.70 20.80 -5.40
CA LEU A 267 -7.73 20.48 -6.83
C LEU A 267 -9.06 20.87 -7.49
N ARG A 268 -10.20 20.63 -6.81
CA ARG A 268 -11.52 21.08 -7.26
C ARG A 268 -11.62 22.60 -7.33
N ALA A 269 -11.12 23.30 -6.31
CA ALA A 269 -11.08 24.75 -6.29
C ALA A 269 -10.16 25.33 -7.38
N ALA A 270 -9.05 24.65 -7.70
CA ALA A 270 -8.18 25.02 -8.82
C ALA A 270 -8.90 24.88 -10.16
N ALA A 271 -9.64 23.79 -10.36
CA ALA A 271 -10.44 23.56 -11.57
C ALA A 271 -11.56 24.60 -11.76
N ALA A 272 -12.09 25.16 -10.67
CA ALA A 272 -13.16 26.15 -10.70
C ALA A 272 -12.69 27.62 -10.87
N GLN A 273 -11.39 27.90 -10.68
CA GLN A 273 -10.86 29.29 -10.68
C GLN A 273 -10.77 29.95 -12.06
N GLY A 274 -10.97 29.19 -13.13
CA GLY A 274 -10.85 29.70 -14.51
C GLY A 274 -9.38 29.79 -14.98
N PRO A 275 -9.10 30.59 -16.02
CA PRO A 275 -7.82 30.55 -16.72
C PRO A 275 -6.57 30.86 -15.87
N PRO A 276 -5.45 30.11 -16.03
CA PRO A 276 -5.29 28.98 -16.93
C PRO A 276 -6.05 27.74 -16.43
N ASP A 277 -6.79 27.09 -17.32
CA ASP A 277 -7.69 26.00 -16.94
C ASP A 277 -6.92 24.84 -16.30
N PHE A 278 -7.32 24.48 -15.08
CA PHE A 278 -6.80 23.32 -14.37
C PHE A 278 -7.78 22.15 -14.53
N THR A 279 -7.28 20.98 -14.94
CA THR A 279 -8.08 19.76 -15.07
C THR A 279 -7.37 18.60 -14.38
N PHE A 280 -8.14 17.69 -13.80
CA PHE A 280 -7.59 16.48 -13.19
C PHE A 280 -8.65 15.37 -13.17
N ASP A 281 -8.19 14.12 -13.15
CA ASP A 281 -9.05 12.94 -12.99
C ASP A 281 -8.51 12.02 -11.91
N THR A 282 -9.42 11.44 -11.13
CA THR A 282 -9.13 10.43 -10.13
C THR A 282 -9.73 9.08 -10.49
N GLN A 283 -9.11 8.00 -10.01
CA GLN A 283 -9.65 6.65 -10.08
C GLN A 283 -9.91 6.14 -8.67
N ASP A 284 -11.08 5.51 -8.45
CA ASP A 284 -11.40 4.97 -7.13
C ASP A 284 -10.56 3.74 -6.82
N THR A 285 -9.95 3.73 -5.63
CA THR A 285 -9.19 2.60 -5.10
C THR A 285 -9.66 2.23 -3.69
N PRO A 286 -9.34 1.03 -3.18
CA PRO A 286 -9.63 0.68 -1.79
C PRO A 286 -9.03 1.65 -0.75
N GLN A 287 -7.99 2.41 -1.13
CA GLN A 287 -7.33 3.41 -0.30
C GLN A 287 -7.89 4.83 -0.49
N GLY A 288 -8.88 5.02 -1.37
CA GLY A 288 -9.44 6.32 -1.74
C GLY A 288 -9.14 6.73 -3.19
N PRO A 289 -9.45 7.98 -3.57
CA PRO A 289 -9.26 8.45 -4.94
C PRO A 289 -7.78 8.61 -5.27
N PHE A 290 -7.32 7.89 -6.29
CA PHE A 290 -5.95 7.94 -6.82
C PHE A 290 -5.86 8.92 -7.98
N LEU A 291 -4.94 9.89 -7.90
CA LEU A 291 -4.75 10.90 -8.92
C LEU A 291 -4.12 10.30 -10.18
N SER A 292 -4.89 10.27 -11.28
CA SER A 292 -4.51 9.55 -12.51
C SER A 292 -4.15 10.48 -13.67
N ARG A 293 -4.79 11.65 -13.77
CA ARG A 293 -4.55 12.63 -14.83
C ARG A 293 -4.50 14.04 -14.25
N VAL A 294 -3.59 14.87 -14.76
CA VAL A 294 -3.52 16.31 -14.44
C VAL A 294 -3.18 17.07 -15.72
N LEU A 295 -3.94 18.13 -16.05
CA LEU A 295 -3.76 18.94 -17.26
C LEU A 295 -3.73 18.10 -18.55
N GLY A 296 -4.61 17.09 -18.63
CA GLY A 296 -4.66 16.15 -19.76
C GLY A 296 -3.55 15.09 -19.79
N LEU A 297 -2.53 15.18 -18.93
CA LEU A 297 -1.42 14.23 -18.87
C LEU A 297 -1.75 13.06 -17.94
N GLU A 298 -1.85 11.87 -18.52
CA GLU A 298 -2.20 10.63 -17.81
C GLU A 298 -0.96 9.87 -17.34
N ALA A 299 -0.98 9.49 -16.07
CA ALA A 299 -0.05 8.53 -15.49
C ALA A 299 -0.33 7.13 -16.03
N ARG A 300 0.68 6.50 -16.64
CA ARG A 300 0.57 5.18 -17.26
C ARG A 300 1.42 4.16 -16.54
N GLN A 301 0.78 3.08 -16.10
CA GLN A 301 1.45 1.97 -15.42
C GLN A 301 2.47 1.26 -16.33
N GLN A 302 2.15 1.08 -17.62
CA GLN A 302 3.08 0.46 -18.59
C GLN A 302 4.36 1.29 -18.77
N GLU A 303 4.27 2.61 -18.61
CA GLU A 303 5.40 3.54 -18.72
C GLU A 303 6.08 3.79 -17.35
N ARG A 304 5.56 3.16 -16.28
CA ARG A 304 5.94 3.35 -14.88
C ARG A 304 5.90 4.81 -14.47
N SER A 305 4.81 5.50 -14.79
CA SER A 305 4.59 6.93 -14.50
C SER A 305 3.38 7.17 -13.59
N TYR A 306 3.50 8.11 -12.65
CA TYR A 306 2.51 8.45 -11.62
C TYR A 306 2.61 9.91 -11.23
N TRP A 307 1.51 10.43 -10.69
CA TRP A 307 1.48 11.73 -10.05
C TRP A 307 1.97 11.62 -8.60
N GLN A 308 3.21 11.99 -8.37
CA GLN A 308 3.80 12.10 -7.05
C GLN A 308 3.28 13.36 -6.36
N LEU A 309 2.78 13.20 -5.14
CA LEU A 309 2.30 14.30 -4.31
C LEU A 309 3.42 14.74 -3.37
N LEU A 310 3.78 16.01 -3.43
CA LEU A 310 4.89 16.58 -2.69
C LEU A 310 4.45 17.88 -1.99
N THR A 311 5.11 18.20 -0.88
CA THR A 311 5.16 19.56 -0.32
C THR A 311 6.55 20.16 -0.54
N ALA A 312 6.64 21.47 -0.72
CA ALA A 312 7.92 22.14 -0.95
C ALA A 312 8.89 21.93 0.24
N PRO A 313 10.20 21.76 -0.02
CA PRO A 313 10.86 21.89 -1.31
C PRO A 313 10.74 20.65 -2.23
N SER A 314 10.58 19.44 -1.70
CA SER A 314 10.32 18.18 -2.44
C SER A 314 10.06 17.00 -1.50
N THR A 315 9.32 17.21 -0.42
CA THR A 315 9.01 16.15 0.56
C THR A 315 7.76 15.39 0.12
N SER A 316 7.87 14.07 -0.08
CA SER A 316 6.72 13.22 -0.44
C SER A 316 5.66 13.22 0.66
N LEU A 317 4.42 13.47 0.26
CA LEU A 317 3.27 13.30 1.15
C LEU A 317 3.10 11.82 1.51
N GLN A 318 2.67 11.58 2.75
CA GLN A 318 2.40 10.23 3.25
C GLN A 318 0.91 9.84 3.12
N MET A 319 0.08 10.74 2.61
CA MET A 319 -1.37 10.61 2.50
C MET A 319 -1.84 10.89 1.07
N GLY A 320 -2.99 10.34 0.69
CA GLY A 320 -3.62 10.58 -0.61
C GLY A 320 -4.29 11.96 -0.69
N VAL A 321 -4.82 12.29 -1.88
CA VAL A 321 -5.44 13.60 -2.14
C VAL A 321 -6.68 13.86 -1.27
N ALA A 322 -7.43 12.82 -0.89
CA ALA A 322 -8.64 12.98 -0.06
C ALA A 322 -8.33 13.20 1.43
N ASP A 323 -7.20 12.67 1.92
CA ASP A 323 -6.89 12.63 3.35
C ASP A 323 -5.95 13.77 3.76
N TYR A 324 -5.02 14.14 2.88
CA TYR A 324 -4.05 15.17 3.18
C TYR A 324 -4.70 16.56 3.27
N ARG A 325 -4.48 17.26 4.39
CA ARG A 325 -4.98 18.63 4.63
C ARG A 325 -3.81 19.61 4.68
N PRO A 326 -3.60 20.42 3.63
CA PRO A 326 -2.49 21.38 3.60
C PRO A 326 -2.66 22.52 4.60
N ARG A 327 -1.55 23.11 5.01
CA ARG A 327 -1.51 24.33 5.84
C ARG A 327 -1.66 25.58 4.98
N ASP A 328 -2.00 26.70 5.63
CA ASP A 328 -2.02 28.00 4.94
C ASP A 328 -0.62 28.40 4.48
N GLY A 329 -0.51 28.94 3.26
CA GLY A 329 0.75 29.29 2.61
C GLY A 329 1.59 28.10 2.13
N GLU A 330 1.15 26.86 2.35
CA GLU A 330 1.87 25.68 1.90
C GLU A 330 1.97 25.61 0.37
N THR A 331 3.09 25.10 -0.14
CA THR A 331 3.27 24.85 -1.57
C THR A 331 3.17 23.36 -1.85
N LEU A 332 2.13 22.95 -2.56
CA LEU A 332 1.91 21.58 -3.00
C LEU A 332 2.36 21.41 -4.43
N ILE A 333 3.09 20.34 -4.70
CA ILE A 333 3.66 20.03 -6.00
C ILE A 333 3.11 18.68 -6.45
N LEU A 334 2.44 18.68 -7.60
CA LEU A 334 2.04 17.49 -8.34
C LEU A 334 3.10 17.23 -9.40
N ARG A 335 3.95 16.23 -9.20
CA ARG A 335 5.03 15.91 -10.13
C ARG A 335 4.73 14.63 -10.89
N LEU A 336 4.77 14.69 -12.23
CA LEU A 336 4.75 13.47 -13.03
C LEU A 336 6.12 12.78 -12.91
N SER A 337 6.16 11.69 -12.14
CA SER A 337 7.38 10.97 -11.80
C SER A 337 7.37 9.59 -12.44
N ARG A 338 8.57 9.03 -12.66
CA ARG A 338 8.75 7.64 -13.10
C ARG A 338 9.40 6.80 -12.00
N TRP A 339 9.06 5.53 -11.90
CA TRP A 339 9.67 4.60 -10.93
C TRP A 339 10.30 3.38 -11.58
#